data_AF-A0A498L1H9-F1
#
_entry.id   AF-A0A498L1H9-F1
#
_cell.length_a   1.000
_cell.length_b   1.000
_cell.length_c   1.000
_cell.angle_alpha   90.00
_cell.angle_beta   90.00
_cell.angle_gamma   90.00
#
_symmetry.space_group_name_H-M   'P 1'
#
loop_
_entity.id
_entity.type
_entity.pdbx_description
1 polymer ?
#
loop_
_entity_poly.entity_id
_entity_poly.type
_entity_poly.pdbx_seq_one_letter_code
_entity_poly.pdbx_strand_id
1 'polypeptide(L)'
;MGLRSWVTGLLGDGVEATEDSEGRSPSVSRPQAGDAGDGQLELAVDVERRAGSILEHYGLSGEDARQVAEILSAELAREEGYARSMIADRVARELDMDADRARTIVDTEVASIRNLARVRKFTEQAGDEVRFRWIDSVGNDDSPVCADVRTAIDERGPVSLGELQSIIREAAGEHPSGTPERADDLVPHEQCRHTVVRHVE
;
A
#
# COMPACT_ATOMS: atom_id res chain seq x y z
N MET A 1 -39.88 -57.05 10.09
CA MET A 1 -38.74 -56.59 10.92
C MET A 1 -38.82 -55.06 10.93
N GLY A 2 -39.63 -54.43 11.79
CA GLY A 2 -39.36 -54.10 13.21
C GLY A 2 -38.92 -52.62 13.28
N LEU A 3 -39.80 -51.62 13.17
CA LEU A 3 -40.66 -50.95 14.18
C LEU A 3 -39.94 -50.28 15.37
N ARG A 4 -40.40 -49.03 15.66
CA ARG A 4 -40.26 -48.15 16.86
C ARG A 4 -39.20 -47.04 16.68
N SER A 5 -39.49 -45.75 16.43
CA SER A 5 -40.34 -44.75 17.14
C SER A 5 -40.23 -44.87 18.64
N TRP A 6 -39.87 -43.79 19.37
CA TRP A 6 -40.56 -43.29 20.58
C TRP A 6 -39.94 -41.96 21.04
N VAL A 7 -40.82 -40.99 21.26
CA VAL A 7 -40.66 -39.70 21.96
C VAL A 7 -40.88 -39.92 23.47
N THR A 8 -40.56 -38.91 24.28
CA THR A 8 -40.81 -38.71 25.74
C THR A 8 -39.76 -39.30 26.68
N GLY A 9 -39.28 -38.63 27.74
CA GLY A 9 -39.69 -37.40 28.40
C GLY A 9 -39.63 -37.60 29.93
N LEU A 10 -39.19 -36.56 30.65
CA LEU A 10 -39.44 -36.24 32.08
C LEU A 10 -38.57 -36.83 33.23
N LEU A 11 -37.93 -35.88 33.94
CA LEU A 11 -37.85 -35.63 35.41
C LEU A 11 -36.61 -36.04 36.24
N GLY A 12 -36.17 -35.06 37.05
CA GLY A 12 -35.25 -35.15 38.20
C GLY A 12 -34.18 -34.03 38.16
N ASP A 13 -34.45 -32.78 38.55
CA ASP A 13 -34.33 -32.20 39.92
C ASP A 13 -32.86 -32.17 40.39
N GLY A 14 -32.18 -31.08 40.75
CA GLY A 14 -32.45 -29.65 40.92
C GLY A 14 -31.22 -29.05 41.65
N VAL A 15 -30.78 -27.83 41.35
CA VAL A 15 -30.15 -26.88 42.31
C VAL A 15 -30.27 -25.45 41.76
N GLU A 16 -30.67 -24.55 42.64
CA GLU A 16 -30.94 -23.11 42.45
C GLU A 16 -29.68 -22.22 42.37
N ALA A 17 -29.92 -21.00 41.85
CA ALA A 17 -29.22 -19.72 42.10
C ALA A 17 -27.83 -19.55 41.43
N THR A 18 -27.45 -18.42 40.81
CA THR A 18 -27.78 -17.01 41.04
C THR A 18 -27.54 -16.14 39.77
N GLU A 19 -28.16 -14.96 39.78
CA GLU A 19 -27.66 -13.67 39.26
C GLU A 19 -27.73 -13.33 37.76
N ASP A 20 -28.75 -12.52 37.47
CA ASP A 20 -28.74 -11.46 36.46
C ASP A 20 -27.49 -10.56 36.59
N SER A 21 -26.76 -10.37 35.49
CA SER A 21 -26.14 -9.08 35.20
C SER A 21 -25.97 -8.87 33.71
N GLU A 22 -26.72 -7.86 33.29
CA GLU A 22 -26.66 -7.16 32.02
C GLU A 22 -25.23 -6.69 31.71
N GLY A 23 -24.81 -6.89 30.47
CA GLY A 23 -23.51 -6.41 30.00
C GLY A 23 -23.10 -6.94 28.63
N ARG A 24 -24.06 -7.18 27.74
CA ARG A 24 -23.74 -7.51 26.34
C ARG A 24 -23.35 -6.21 25.64
N SER A 25 -22.07 -5.84 25.76
CA SER A 25 -21.44 -4.87 24.89
C SER A 25 -21.76 -5.25 23.44
N PRO A 26 -22.39 -4.38 22.63
CA PRO A 26 -22.45 -4.64 21.20
C PRO A 26 -21.00 -4.63 20.72
N SER A 27 -20.52 -5.80 20.29
CA SER A 27 -19.29 -5.91 19.53
C SER A 27 -19.46 -5.04 18.30
N VAL A 28 -18.93 -3.82 18.40
CA VAL A 28 -18.85 -2.89 17.29
C VAL A 28 -18.07 -3.63 16.24
N SER A 29 -18.77 -4.06 15.19
CA SER A 29 -18.16 -4.69 14.03
C SER A 29 -17.26 -3.62 13.44
N ARG A 30 -15.98 -3.70 13.80
CA ARG A 30 -14.92 -2.90 13.24
C ARG A 30 -15.05 -3.05 11.72
N PRO A 31 -15.16 -1.96 10.94
CA PRO A 31 -15.07 -2.07 9.50
C PRO A 31 -13.76 -2.78 9.22
N GLN A 32 -13.82 -3.96 8.61
CA GLN A 32 -12.65 -4.55 7.98
C GLN A 32 -12.14 -3.46 7.05
N ALA A 33 -10.89 -3.05 7.27
CA ALA A 33 -10.18 -2.18 6.36
C ALA A 33 -10.44 -2.73 4.96
N GLY A 34 -11.08 -1.91 4.14
CA GLY A 34 -11.64 -2.31 2.87
C GLY A 34 -10.63 -3.13 2.11
N ASP A 35 -11.09 -4.28 1.64
CA ASP A 35 -10.67 -4.93 0.42
C ASP A 35 -10.63 -3.89 -0.71
N ALA A 36 -9.58 -3.06 -0.71
CA ALA A 36 -9.25 -2.19 -1.81
C ALA A 36 -8.82 -3.14 -2.91
N GLY A 37 -9.75 -3.42 -3.82
CA GLY A 37 -9.63 -4.42 -4.86
C GLY A 37 -8.37 -4.25 -5.71
N ASP A 38 -7.26 -4.76 -5.20
CA ASP A 38 -6.04 -5.08 -5.93
C ASP A 38 -6.34 -6.36 -6.73
N GLY A 39 -7.39 -6.33 -7.58
CA GLY A 39 -7.51 -7.32 -8.63
C GLY A 39 -6.20 -7.32 -9.40
N GLN A 40 -5.56 -8.48 -9.50
CA GLN A 40 -4.20 -8.74 -10.01
C GLN A 40 -3.55 -7.52 -10.69
N LEU A 41 -2.90 -6.66 -9.90
CA LEU A 41 -2.14 -5.53 -10.44
C LEU A 41 -0.94 -6.10 -11.17
N GLU A 42 -0.82 -5.81 -12.46
CA GLU A 42 0.39 -6.14 -13.21
C GLU A 42 1.51 -5.17 -12.79
N LEU A 43 2.44 -5.67 -11.97
CA LEU A 43 3.58 -4.88 -11.47
C LEU A 43 4.74 -4.90 -12.48
N ALA A 44 4.48 -4.40 -13.69
CA ALA A 44 5.50 -4.27 -14.71
C ALA A 44 6.55 -3.21 -14.31
N VAL A 45 7.81 -3.65 -14.22
CA VAL A 45 8.98 -2.82 -13.93
C VAL A 45 9.77 -2.59 -15.22
N ASP A 46 9.87 -1.33 -15.64
CA ASP A 46 10.84 -0.91 -16.64
C ASP A 46 12.21 -0.81 -15.97
N VAL A 47 13.06 -1.82 -16.19
CA VAL A 47 14.36 -1.95 -15.52
C VAL A 47 15.27 -0.77 -15.83
N GLU A 48 15.33 -0.30 -17.07
CA GLU A 48 16.23 0.78 -17.46
C GLU A 48 15.79 2.13 -16.86
N ARG A 49 14.49 2.46 -16.97
CA ARG A 49 13.96 3.66 -16.32
C ARG A 49 14.15 3.60 -14.80
N ARG A 50 13.86 2.44 -14.19
CA ARG A 50 13.95 2.27 -12.73
C ARG A 50 15.40 2.35 -12.25
N ALA A 51 16.34 1.76 -12.98
CA ALA A 51 17.77 1.88 -12.68
C ALA A 51 18.24 3.33 -12.73
N GLY A 52 17.77 4.12 -13.72
CA GLY A 52 18.05 5.56 -13.81
C GLY A 52 17.59 6.33 -12.56
N SER A 53 16.34 6.13 -12.14
CA SER A 53 15.77 6.73 -10.92
C SER A 53 16.56 6.30 -9.67
N ILE A 54 16.87 5.01 -9.52
CA ILE A 54 17.62 4.49 -8.37
C ILE A 54 19.04 5.07 -8.31
N LEU A 55 19.74 5.17 -9.45
CA LEU A 55 21.08 5.76 -9.53
C LEU A 55 21.06 7.21 -9.05
N GLU A 56 20.12 8.00 -9.58
CA GLU A 56 20.00 9.43 -9.30
C GLU A 56 19.72 9.72 -7.82
N HIS A 57 18.80 8.97 -7.20
CA HIS A 57 18.32 9.27 -5.85
C HIS A 57 19.11 8.59 -4.72
N TYR A 58 19.72 7.44 -5.00
CA TYR A 58 20.41 6.67 -3.95
C TYR A 58 21.94 6.70 -4.10
N GLY A 59 22.48 7.36 -5.12
CA GLY A 59 23.93 7.47 -5.32
C GLY A 59 24.64 6.11 -5.46
N LEU A 60 23.93 5.13 -6.03
CA LEU A 60 24.49 3.82 -6.34
C LEU A 60 25.31 3.88 -7.62
N SER A 61 26.20 2.90 -7.82
CA SER A 61 26.81 2.71 -9.14
C SER A 61 25.73 2.32 -10.16
N GLY A 62 25.99 2.54 -11.45
CA GLY A 62 25.03 2.14 -12.50
C GLY A 62 24.78 0.63 -12.55
N GLU A 63 25.78 -0.18 -12.20
CA GLU A 63 25.64 -1.63 -12.08
C GLU A 63 24.74 -2.00 -10.90
N ASP A 64 25.01 -1.43 -9.72
CA ASP A 64 24.20 -1.67 -8.51
C ASP A 64 22.75 -1.22 -8.70
N ALA A 65 22.54 -0.03 -9.26
CA ALA A 65 21.20 0.50 -9.50
C ALA A 65 20.39 -0.39 -10.46
N ARG A 66 21.06 -0.90 -11.51
CA ARG A 66 20.48 -1.88 -12.43
C ARG A 66 20.15 -3.18 -11.72
N GLN A 67 21.05 -3.70 -10.89
CA GLN A 67 20.83 -4.93 -10.14
C GLN A 67 19.65 -4.81 -9.17
N VAL A 68 19.49 -3.67 -8.48
CA VAL A 68 18.29 -3.42 -7.65
C VAL A 68 17.02 -3.44 -8.51
N ALA A 69 17.02 -2.77 -9.67
CA ALA A 69 15.88 -2.76 -10.57
C ALA A 69 15.52 -4.16 -11.11
N GLU A 70 16.51 -4.98 -11.41
CA GLU A 70 16.34 -6.38 -11.83
C GLU A 70 15.79 -7.26 -10.71
N ILE A 71 16.28 -7.10 -9.47
CA ILE A 71 15.75 -7.79 -8.28
C ILE A 71 14.29 -7.40 -8.06
N LEU A 72 13.96 -6.11 -8.12
CA LEU A 72 12.58 -5.63 -8.03
C LEU A 72 11.69 -6.26 -9.12
N SER A 73 12.13 -6.23 -10.37
CA SER A 73 11.37 -6.83 -11.48
C SER A 73 11.13 -8.32 -11.28
N ALA A 74 12.15 -9.08 -10.84
CA ALA A 74 12.04 -10.52 -10.68
C ALA A 74 11.12 -10.90 -9.51
N GLU A 75 11.25 -10.24 -8.37
CA GLU A 75 10.47 -10.57 -7.18
C GLU A 75 9.01 -10.10 -7.27
N LEU A 76 8.76 -8.95 -7.91
CA LEU A 76 7.39 -8.43 -8.08
C LEU A 76 6.57 -9.21 -9.12
N ALA A 77 7.23 -9.94 -10.03
CA ALA A 77 6.59 -10.77 -11.04
C ALA A 77 6.19 -12.18 -10.53
N ARG A 78 6.48 -12.53 -9.28
CA ARG A 78 6.22 -13.86 -8.72
C ARG A 78 4.72 -14.10 -8.50
N GLU A 79 4.23 -15.25 -8.95
CA GLU A 79 2.82 -15.66 -8.78
C GLU A 79 2.43 -15.88 -7.32
N GLU A 80 3.37 -16.38 -6.49
CA GLU A 80 3.16 -16.66 -5.06
C GLU A 80 3.11 -15.38 -4.19
N GLY A 81 3.27 -14.21 -4.81
CA GLY A 81 3.43 -12.93 -4.11
C GLY A 81 4.84 -12.70 -3.59
N TYR A 82 5.03 -11.58 -2.89
CA TYR A 82 6.33 -11.15 -2.38
C TYR A 82 6.20 -10.48 -1.01
N ALA A 83 7.24 -10.63 -0.20
CA ALA A 83 7.43 -9.85 1.01
C ALA A 83 8.53 -8.82 0.77
N ARG A 84 8.26 -7.54 1.06
CA ARG A 84 9.24 -6.46 0.87
C ARG A 84 10.54 -6.71 1.63
N SER A 85 10.45 -7.31 2.82
CA SER A 85 11.62 -7.72 3.61
C SER A 85 12.50 -8.71 2.87
N MET A 86 11.94 -9.70 2.17
CA MET A 86 12.75 -10.65 1.39
C MET A 86 13.46 -9.98 0.21
N ILE A 87 12.81 -9.00 -0.42
CA ILE A 87 13.45 -8.21 -1.49
C ILE A 87 14.60 -7.37 -0.90
N ALA A 88 14.39 -6.71 0.24
CA ALA A 88 15.41 -5.93 0.93
C ALA A 88 16.59 -6.80 1.39
N ASP A 89 16.34 -7.97 1.97
CA ASP A 89 17.37 -8.92 2.39
C ASP A 89 18.18 -9.42 1.18
N ARG A 90 17.51 -9.63 0.04
CA ARG A 90 18.17 -10.00 -1.22
C ARG A 90 19.06 -8.87 -1.75
N VAL A 91 18.58 -7.64 -1.78
CA VAL A 91 19.36 -6.45 -2.18
C VAL A 91 20.57 -6.28 -1.26
N ALA A 92 20.37 -6.31 0.06
CA ALA A 92 21.44 -6.17 1.04
C ALA A 92 22.55 -7.22 0.84
N ARG A 93 22.15 -8.48 0.66
CA ARG A 93 23.08 -9.60 0.46
C ARG A 93 23.82 -9.53 -0.88
N GLU A 94 23.13 -9.22 -1.97
CA GLU A 94 23.72 -9.27 -3.31
C GLU A 94 24.63 -8.08 -3.62
N LEU A 95 24.39 -6.93 -2.99
CA LEU A 95 25.14 -5.69 -3.20
C LEU A 95 26.08 -5.34 -2.03
N ASP A 96 26.22 -6.22 -1.02
CA ASP A 96 26.92 -5.92 0.25
C ASP A 96 26.49 -4.56 0.85
N MET A 97 25.18 -4.31 0.78
CA MET A 97 24.56 -3.04 1.18
C MET A 97 24.05 -3.13 2.61
N ASP A 98 24.17 -2.03 3.36
CA ASP A 98 23.54 -1.89 4.67
C ASP A 98 22.04 -2.23 4.62
N ALA A 99 21.56 -3.00 5.60
CA ALA A 99 20.22 -3.55 5.60
C ALA A 99 19.12 -2.47 5.70
N ASP A 100 19.36 -1.41 6.46
CA ASP A 100 18.39 -0.32 6.59
C ASP A 100 18.35 0.55 5.33
N ARG A 101 19.49 0.74 4.68
CA ARG A 101 19.57 1.35 3.35
C ARG A 101 18.82 0.53 2.30
N ALA A 102 19.07 -0.78 2.23
CA ALA A 102 18.38 -1.68 1.31
C ALA A 102 16.86 -1.67 1.53
N ARG A 103 16.42 -1.68 2.79
CA ARG A 103 15.00 -1.56 3.15
C ARG A 103 14.40 -0.24 2.69
N THR A 104 15.09 0.87 2.92
CA THR A 104 14.64 2.22 2.51
C THR A 104 14.42 2.31 1.01
N ILE A 105 15.38 1.82 0.22
CA ILE A 105 15.27 1.77 -1.24
C ILE A 105 14.07 0.91 -1.64
N VAL A 106 14.04 -0.34 -1.17
CA VAL A 106 13.00 -1.31 -1.57
C VAL A 106 11.60 -0.85 -1.18
N ASP A 107 11.40 -0.32 0.03
CA ASP A 107 10.08 0.15 0.46
C ASP A 107 9.60 1.33 -0.39
N THR A 108 10.50 2.26 -0.71
CA THR A 108 10.19 3.42 -1.55
C THR A 108 9.88 3.01 -2.99
N GLU A 109 10.74 2.18 -3.60
CA GLU A 109 10.57 1.75 -4.99
C GLU A 109 9.34 0.87 -5.18
N VAL A 110 9.08 -0.05 -4.24
CA VAL A 110 7.87 -0.90 -4.30
C VAL A 110 6.60 -0.07 -4.15
N ALA A 111 6.59 0.96 -3.30
CA ALA A 111 5.44 1.85 -3.17
C ALA A 111 5.20 2.64 -4.48
N SER A 112 6.27 3.20 -5.06
CA SER A 112 6.22 3.86 -6.37
C SER A 112 5.67 2.94 -7.46
N ILE A 113 6.21 1.73 -7.61
CA ILE A 113 5.80 0.76 -8.64
C ILE A 113 4.31 0.41 -8.49
N ARG A 114 3.85 0.19 -7.25
CA ARG A 114 2.44 -0.11 -6.99
C ARG A 114 1.53 1.06 -7.35
N ASN A 115 1.87 2.29 -6.99
CA ASN A 115 1.06 3.46 -7.31
C ASN A 115 1.03 3.74 -8.82
N LEU A 116 2.15 3.58 -9.51
CA LEU A 116 2.20 3.67 -10.98
C LEU A 116 1.38 2.55 -11.65
N ALA A 117 1.40 1.32 -11.12
CA ALA A 117 0.56 0.23 -11.62
C ALA A 117 -0.95 0.53 -11.44
N ARG A 118 -1.33 1.10 -10.29
CA ARG A 118 -2.71 1.55 -10.05
C ARG A 118 -3.14 2.64 -11.03
N VAL A 119 -2.31 3.68 -11.19
CA VAL A 119 -2.58 4.76 -12.15
C VAL A 119 -2.76 4.22 -13.57
N ARG A 120 -1.85 3.34 -14.03
CA ARG A 120 -1.97 2.69 -15.34
C ARG A 120 -3.29 1.95 -15.49
N LYS A 121 -3.60 1.04 -14.55
CA LYS A 121 -4.84 0.27 -14.56
C LYS A 121 -6.09 1.15 -14.56
N PHE A 122 -6.13 2.19 -13.72
CA PHE A 122 -7.29 3.07 -13.66
C PHE A 122 -7.45 3.90 -14.93
N THR A 123 -6.35 4.34 -15.54
CA THR A 123 -6.35 5.06 -16.82
C THR A 123 -6.80 4.14 -17.97
N GLU A 124 -6.34 2.89 -18.00
CA GLU A 124 -6.79 1.90 -18.99
C GLU A 124 -8.29 1.60 -18.88
N GLN A 125 -8.83 1.60 -17.66
CA GLN A 125 -10.24 1.28 -17.40
C GLN A 125 -11.19 2.45 -17.66
N ALA A 126 -10.78 3.68 -17.34
CA ALA A 126 -11.66 4.86 -17.33
C ALA A 126 -11.26 5.94 -18.36
N GLY A 127 -10.13 5.78 -19.04
CA GLY A 127 -9.58 6.78 -19.95
C GLY A 127 -9.07 8.03 -19.21
N ASP A 128 -8.97 9.13 -19.95
CA ASP A 128 -8.38 10.40 -19.49
C ASP A 128 -9.23 11.15 -18.45
N GLU A 129 -10.49 10.73 -18.23
CA GLU A 129 -11.38 11.33 -17.24
C GLU A 129 -11.12 10.80 -15.81
N VAL A 130 -10.20 9.85 -15.65
CA VAL A 130 -9.86 9.28 -14.35
C VAL A 130 -9.40 10.37 -13.38
N ARG A 131 -10.04 10.41 -12.21
CA ARG A 131 -9.66 11.26 -11.09
C ARG A 131 -9.10 10.42 -9.96
N PHE A 132 -8.10 10.94 -9.27
CA PHE A 132 -7.37 10.28 -8.21
C PHE A 132 -7.64 10.93 -6.86
N ARG A 133 -7.58 10.11 -5.82
CA ARG A 133 -7.51 10.53 -4.42
C ARG A 133 -6.25 9.97 -3.78
N TRP A 134 -5.81 10.67 -2.75
CA TRP A 134 -4.72 10.27 -1.88
C TRP A 134 -5.26 9.60 -0.64
N ILE A 135 -4.82 8.39 -0.35
CA ILE A 135 -5.14 7.70 0.89
C ILE A 135 -3.85 7.45 1.64
N ASP A 136 -3.75 8.04 2.82
CA ASP A 136 -2.67 7.75 3.74
C ASP A 136 -2.78 6.34 4.32
N SER A 137 -1.63 5.75 4.65
CA SER A 137 -1.60 4.51 5.41
C SER A 137 -2.25 4.72 6.77
N VAL A 138 -3.20 3.87 7.14
CA VAL A 138 -3.93 3.93 8.41
C VAL A 138 -2.96 4.04 9.61
N GLY A 139 -2.83 5.22 10.20
CA GLY A 139 -1.99 5.51 11.39
C GLY A 139 -1.55 6.97 11.45
N ASN A 140 -1.74 7.64 12.59
CA ASN A 140 -1.68 9.10 12.81
C ASN A 140 -0.30 9.80 12.64
N ASP A 141 0.68 9.22 11.96
CA ASP A 141 1.98 9.87 11.71
C ASP A 141 2.24 9.95 10.21
N ASP A 142 1.47 10.80 9.54
CA ASP A 142 1.82 11.23 8.19
C ASP A 142 3.04 12.14 8.28
N SER A 143 4.00 11.93 7.38
CA SER A 143 5.06 12.91 7.20
C SER A 143 4.44 14.28 6.89
N PRO A 144 5.11 15.40 7.23
CA PRO A 144 4.63 16.73 6.84
C PRO A 144 4.34 16.84 5.34
N VAL A 145 5.13 16.16 4.50
CA VAL A 145 4.90 16.10 3.06
C VAL A 145 3.57 15.43 2.71
N CYS A 146 3.27 14.26 3.28
CA CYS A 146 1.99 13.58 3.05
C CYS A 146 0.80 14.40 3.55
N ALA A 147 0.96 15.03 4.71
CA ALA A 147 -0.10 15.87 5.28
C ALA A 147 -0.48 17.02 4.34
N ASP A 148 0.51 17.66 3.72
CA ASP A 148 0.27 18.76 2.77
C ASP A 148 -0.32 18.27 1.45
N VAL A 149 0.14 17.13 0.92
CA VAL A 149 -0.47 16.51 -0.27
C VAL A 149 -1.94 16.17 -0.01
N ARG A 150 -2.24 15.54 1.13
CA ARG A 150 -3.62 15.24 1.53
C ARG A 150 -4.45 16.51 1.64
N THR A 151 -3.95 17.52 2.34
CA THR A 151 -4.68 18.78 2.56
C THR A 151 -5.04 19.43 1.23
N ALA A 152 -4.09 19.51 0.28
CA ALA A 152 -4.34 20.06 -1.05
C ALA A 152 -5.40 19.27 -1.84
N ILE A 153 -5.46 17.94 -1.69
CA ILE A 153 -6.46 17.10 -2.37
C ILE A 153 -7.82 17.16 -1.67
N ASP A 154 -7.86 17.21 -0.34
CA ASP A 154 -9.10 17.34 0.42
C ASP A 154 -9.80 18.67 0.15
N GLU A 155 -9.03 19.76 -0.03
CA GLU A 155 -9.56 21.08 -0.39
C GLU A 155 -10.05 21.18 -1.83
N ARG A 156 -9.33 20.57 -2.79
CA ARG A 156 -9.66 20.63 -4.23
C ARG A 156 -10.65 19.57 -4.67
N GLY A 157 -10.75 18.48 -3.92
CA GLY A 157 -11.41 17.26 -4.33
C GLY A 157 -10.54 16.38 -5.25
N PRO A 158 -11.14 15.36 -5.90
CA PRO A 158 -10.44 14.44 -6.79
C PRO A 158 -9.74 15.15 -7.96
N VAL A 159 -8.48 14.79 -8.23
CA VAL A 159 -7.61 15.49 -9.20
C VAL A 159 -7.18 14.59 -10.36
N SER A 160 -6.80 15.16 -11.50
CA SER A 160 -6.13 14.42 -12.59
C SER A 160 -4.72 13.97 -12.19
N LEU A 161 -4.09 13.09 -12.97
CA LEU A 161 -2.71 12.64 -12.71
C LEU A 161 -1.71 13.80 -12.71
N GLY A 162 -1.80 14.69 -13.70
CA GLY A 162 -0.88 15.83 -13.80
C GLY A 162 -1.03 16.82 -12.64
N GLU A 163 -2.27 17.03 -12.16
CA GLU A 163 -2.54 17.81 -10.96
C GLU A 163 -2.00 17.12 -9.70
N LEU A 164 -2.17 15.80 -9.57
CA LEU A 164 -1.61 15.02 -8.47
C LEU A 164 -0.08 15.12 -8.42
N GLN A 165 0.59 14.95 -9.55
CA GLN A 165 2.05 15.11 -9.66
C GLN A 165 2.49 16.54 -9.32
N SER A 166 1.72 17.55 -9.71
CA SER A 166 2.01 18.94 -9.35
C SER A 166 1.89 19.19 -7.85
N ILE A 167 0.83 18.67 -7.21
CA ILE A 167 0.64 18.74 -5.75
C ILE A 167 1.79 18.05 -5.01
N ILE A 168 2.17 16.84 -5.44
CA ILE A 168 3.29 16.10 -4.84
C ILE A 168 4.59 16.92 -4.95
N ARG A 169 4.86 17.48 -6.13
CA ARG A 169 6.07 18.28 -6.40
C ARG A 169 6.11 19.54 -5.51
N GLU A 170 5.00 20.26 -5.42
CA GLU A 170 4.88 21.46 -4.58
C GLU A 170 5.11 21.11 -3.11
N ALA A 171 4.35 20.17 -2.56
CA ALA A 171 4.49 19.76 -1.17
C ALA A 171 5.91 19.25 -0.86
N ALA A 172 6.45 18.35 -1.69
CA ALA A 172 7.79 17.82 -1.48
C ALA A 172 8.88 18.92 -1.54
N GLY A 173 8.70 19.97 -2.34
CA GLY A 173 9.65 21.08 -2.43
C GLY A 173 9.68 21.99 -1.19
N GLU A 174 8.63 21.97 -0.36
CA GLU A 174 8.52 22.77 0.85
C GLU A 174 9.16 22.12 2.08
N HIS A 175 9.54 20.83 1.98
CA HIS A 175 10.04 20.05 3.10
C HIS A 175 11.46 19.52 2.89
N PRO A 176 12.34 19.56 3.90
CA PRO A 176 13.71 19.02 3.80
C PRO A 176 13.77 17.52 3.48
N SER A 177 12.73 16.76 3.81
CA SER A 177 12.64 15.31 3.54
C SER A 177 11.94 14.98 2.24
N GLY A 178 11.48 15.98 1.47
CA GLY A 178 10.75 15.77 0.24
C GLY A 178 11.65 15.46 -0.94
N THR A 179 11.07 14.80 -1.94
CA THR A 179 11.72 14.43 -3.22
C THR A 179 10.93 14.99 -4.41
N PRO A 180 10.90 16.32 -4.61
CA PRO A 180 10.05 16.97 -5.64
C PRO A 180 10.35 16.50 -7.07
N GLU A 181 11.59 16.14 -7.35
CA GLU A 181 12.04 15.56 -8.61
C GLU A 181 11.41 14.19 -8.89
N ARG A 182 10.94 13.49 -7.86
CA ARG A 182 10.30 12.16 -7.95
C ARG A 182 8.78 12.21 -7.99
N ALA A 183 8.19 13.38 -8.17
CA ALA A 183 6.73 13.53 -8.24
C ALA A 183 6.10 12.70 -9.37
N ASP A 184 6.78 12.56 -10.50
CA ASP A 184 6.31 11.78 -11.64
C ASP A 184 6.32 10.26 -11.36
N ASP A 185 7.17 9.82 -10.42
CA ASP A 185 7.22 8.46 -9.88
C ASP A 185 6.25 8.26 -8.69
N LEU A 186 5.47 9.29 -8.35
CA LEU A 186 4.56 9.33 -7.20
C LEU A 186 5.29 9.06 -5.89
N VAL A 187 6.48 9.63 -5.70
CA VAL A 187 7.26 9.54 -4.47
C VAL A 187 7.38 10.94 -3.86
N PRO A 188 6.57 11.30 -2.85
CA PRO A 188 6.70 12.59 -2.17
C PRO A 188 7.93 12.68 -1.26
N HIS A 189 8.32 11.54 -0.67
CA HIS A 189 9.47 11.36 0.22
C HIS A 189 9.81 9.88 0.33
N GLU A 190 10.98 9.56 0.90
CA GLU A 190 11.40 8.17 1.16
C GLU A 190 10.48 7.44 2.15
N GLN A 191 10.34 6.12 1.98
CA GLN A 191 9.51 5.25 2.82
C GLN A 191 8.02 5.67 2.90
N CYS A 192 7.56 6.48 1.95
CA CYS A 192 6.17 6.90 1.93
C CYS A 192 5.22 5.70 1.76
N ARG A 193 4.16 5.67 2.55
CA ARG A 193 3.19 4.56 2.62
C ARG A 193 1.82 4.89 2.01
N HIS A 194 1.71 6.04 1.36
CA HIS A 194 0.46 6.45 0.71
C HIS A 194 0.06 5.46 -0.39
N THR A 195 -1.23 5.46 -0.67
CA THR A 195 -1.81 4.74 -1.80
C THR A 195 -2.63 5.71 -2.64
N VAL A 196 -2.38 5.69 -3.95
CA VAL A 196 -3.22 6.40 -4.91
C VAL A 196 -4.40 5.52 -5.31
N VAL A 197 -5.61 6.05 -5.18
CA VAL A 197 -6.85 5.36 -5.58
C VAL A 197 -7.61 6.15 -6.62
N ARG A 198 -8.38 5.45 -7.46
CA ARG A 198 -9.36 6.08 -8.34
C ARG A 198 -10.56 6.57 -7.53
N HIS A 199 -11.04 7.76 -7.88
CA HIS A 199 -12.35 8.22 -7.46
C HIS A 199 -13.44 7.53 -8.28
N VAL A 200 -14.44 6.98 -7.58
CA VAL A 200 -15.67 6.45 -8.16
C VAL A 200 -16.81 7.26 -7.54
N GLU A 201 -17.72 7.74 -8.38
CA GLU A 201 -18.94 8.45 -7.96
C GLU A 201 -20.00 7.49 -7.39
#